data_AF-A0A832J1V8-F1
#
_entry.id   AF-A0A832J1V8-F1
#
_cell.length_a   1.000
_cell.length_b   1.000
_cell.length_c   1.000
_cell.angle_alpha   90.00
_cell.angle_beta   90.00
_cell.angle_gamma   90.00
#
_symmetry.space_group_name_H-M   'P 1'
#
loop_
_entity.id
_entity.type
_entity.pdbx_description
1 polymer ?
#
loop_
_entity_poly.entity_id
_entity_poly.type
_entity_poly.pdbx_seq_one_letter_code
_entity_poly.pdbx_strand_id
1 'polypeptide(L)'
;MCAEGLDIRVLHGGATEIAGVRIIGATLWTDLQLYPAFDYLARITVSAYIQDYRAIRTAPKTRFTIDDMLEQHTQDKAAIINLR
;
A
#
# COMPACT_ATOMS: atom_id res chain seq x y z
N MET A 1 -12.89 36.54 -14.55
CA MET A 1 -13.90 35.50 -14.26
C MET A 1 -13.31 34.21 -14.82
N CYS A 2 -12.58 33.46 -14.00
CA CYS A 2 -11.92 32.23 -14.42
C CYS A 2 -12.83 31.08 -14.02
N ALA A 3 -13.13 30.17 -14.95
CA ALA A 3 -13.92 28.98 -14.66
C ALA A 3 -13.24 28.20 -13.53
N GLU A 4 -13.96 27.96 -12.43
CA GLU A 4 -13.55 27.13 -11.30
C GLU A 4 -13.38 25.68 -11.79
N GLY A 5 -12.14 25.31 -12.11
CA GLY A 5 -11.76 23.91 -12.27
C GLY A 5 -11.47 23.29 -10.91
N LEU A 6 -11.82 22.01 -10.71
CA LEU A 6 -11.40 21.28 -9.51
C LEU A 6 -9.86 21.18 -9.47
N ASP A 7 -9.24 21.61 -8.37
CA ASP A 7 -7.82 21.34 -8.06
C ASP A 7 -7.69 19.87 -7.59
N ILE A 8 -7.54 18.96 -8.56
CA ILE A 8 -7.34 17.53 -8.30
C ILE A 8 -5.86 17.21 -8.38
N ARG A 9 -5.29 16.73 -7.28
CA ARG A 9 -3.88 16.29 -7.20
C ARG A 9 -3.83 14.80 -6.91
N VAL A 10 -3.16 14.04 -7.78
CA VAL A 10 -2.90 12.62 -7.57
C VAL A 10 -1.53 12.47 -6.90
N LEU A 11 -1.51 11.86 -5.73
CA LEU A 11 -0.29 11.60 -4.98
C LEU A 11 0.05 10.10 -5.09
N HIS A 12 1.09 9.77 -5.86
CA HIS A 12 1.62 8.41 -5.97
C HIS A 12 3.02 8.38 -5.39
N GLY A 13 3.16 7.92 -4.14
CA GLY A 13 4.40 8.02 -3.37
C GLY A 13 4.83 9.46 -3.09
N GLY A 14 3.90 10.42 -3.20
CA GLY A 14 4.15 11.86 -3.08
C GLY A 14 3.52 12.47 -1.83
N ALA A 15 3.84 13.72 -1.56
CA ALA A 15 3.23 14.49 -0.48
C ALA A 15 2.77 15.87 -0.97
N THR A 16 1.76 16.43 -0.31
CA THR A 16 1.36 17.83 -0.46
C THR A 16 1.08 18.42 0.92
N GLU A 17 1.03 19.74 1.00
CA GLU A 17 0.70 20.45 2.23
C GLU A 17 -0.55 21.29 2.00
N ILE A 18 -1.53 21.15 2.91
CA ILE A 18 -2.77 21.92 2.88
C ILE A 18 -2.97 22.48 4.29
N ALA A 19 -2.99 23.80 4.42
CA ALA A 19 -3.20 24.50 5.68
C ALA A 19 -2.29 24.01 6.83
N GLY A 20 -1.00 23.75 6.54
CA GLY A 20 -0.03 23.25 7.53
C GLY A 20 -0.10 21.74 7.78
N VAL A 21 -1.02 21.02 7.13
CA VAL A 21 -1.15 19.57 7.23
C VAL A 21 -0.49 18.90 6.04
N ARG A 22 0.49 18.04 6.31
CA ARG A 22 1.12 17.21 5.29
C ARG A 22 0.24 16.00 4.98
N ILE A 23 -0.16 15.87 3.72
CA ILE A 23 -0.91 14.73 3.19
C ILE A 23 0.04 13.90 2.34
N ILE A 24 0.12 12.59 2.61
CA ILE A 24 0.99 11.65 1.90
C ILE A 24 0.10 10.68 1.13
N GLY A 25 0.32 10.56 -0.18
CA GLY A 25 -0.30 9.51 -0.99
C GLY A 25 0.63 8.31 -1.06
N ALA A 26 0.33 7.28 -0.29
CA ALA A 26 1.09 6.03 -0.29
C ALA A 26 0.17 4.83 -0.06
N THR A 27 0.58 3.68 -0.58
CA THR A 27 -0.11 2.41 -0.32
C THR A 27 0.38 1.85 1.01
N LEU A 28 -0.55 1.44 1.88
CA LEU A 28 -0.22 0.77 3.13
C LEU A 28 -0.70 -0.68 3.08
N TRP A 29 0.27 -1.59 2.98
CA TRP A 29 0.03 -3.02 2.98
C TRP A 29 0.00 -3.57 4.41
N THR A 30 -0.71 -4.68 4.61
CA THR A 30 -0.75 -5.36 5.92
C THR A 30 0.59 -6.07 6.20
N ASP A 31 1.18 -5.86 7.38
CA ASP A 31 2.45 -6.48 7.78
C ASP A 31 2.31 -7.92 8.31
N LEU A 32 1.07 -8.36 8.58
CA LEU A 32 0.69 -9.65 9.16
C LEU A 32 1.22 -9.91 10.58
N GLN A 33 1.80 -8.91 11.25
CA GLN A 33 2.43 -9.07 12.58
C GLN A 33 1.48 -8.88 13.76
N LEU A 34 0.17 -8.90 13.53
CA LEU A 34 -0.85 -8.70 14.57
C LEU A 34 -0.75 -9.72 15.73
N TYR A 35 -0.30 -10.94 15.44
CA TYR A 35 -0.10 -11.99 16.44
C TYR A 35 1.23 -12.72 16.24
N PRO A 36 2.34 -12.25 16.85
CA PRO A 36 3.67 -12.81 16.62
C PRO A 36 3.78 -14.31 16.91
N ALA A 37 3.04 -14.82 17.90
CA ALA A 37 3.00 -16.24 18.24
C ALA A 37 2.35 -17.12 17.15
N PHE A 38 1.61 -16.50 16.22
CA PHE A 38 0.84 -17.19 15.18
C PHE A 38 1.21 -16.74 13.77
N ASP A 39 2.39 -16.12 13.56
CA ASP A 39 2.81 -15.56 12.28
C ASP A 39 2.64 -16.53 11.10
N TYR A 40 3.05 -17.78 11.29
CA TYR A 40 2.89 -18.82 10.27
C TYR A 40 1.41 -19.11 9.93
N LEU A 41 0.55 -19.19 10.95
CA LEU A 41 -0.89 -19.40 10.76
C LEU A 41 -1.56 -18.17 10.15
N ALA A 42 -1.12 -16.96 10.51
CA ALA A 42 -1.59 -15.71 9.93
C ALA A 42 -1.28 -15.66 8.43
N ARG A 43 -0.05 -16.01 8.03
CA ARG A 43 0.35 -16.12 6.61
C ARG A 43 -0.51 -17.11 5.84
N ILE A 44 -0.75 -18.32 6.37
CA ILE A 44 -1.60 -19.34 5.72
C ILE A 44 -3.04 -18.83 5.58
N THR A 45 -3.60 -18.30 6.67
CA THR A 45 -4.99 -17.85 6.72
C THR A 45 -5.20 -16.72 5.72
N VAL A 46 -4.34 -15.70 5.75
CA VAL A 46 -4.45 -14.55 4.84
C VAL A 46 -4.22 -14.99 3.39
N SER A 47 -3.31 -15.93 3.12
CA SER A 47 -3.11 -16.46 1.76
C SER A 47 -4.34 -17.16 1.22
N ALA A 48 -5.08 -17.85 2.09
CA ALA A 48 -6.27 -18.61 1.72
C ALA A 48 -7.50 -17.72 1.55
N TYR A 49 -7.65 -16.71 2.40
CA TYR A 49 -8.89 -15.94 2.52
C TYR A 49 -8.87 -14.56 1.86
N ILE A 50 -7.71 -13.90 1.70
CA ILE A 50 -7.65 -12.65 0.94
C ILE A 50 -7.64 -12.99 -0.56
N GLN A 51 -8.84 -12.90 -1.15
CA GLN A 51 -9.06 -13.21 -2.56
C GLN A 51 -8.47 -12.15 -3.50
N ASP A 52 -8.19 -10.95 -3.00
CA ASP A 52 -7.73 -9.81 -3.81
C ASP A 52 -6.42 -10.12 -4.55
N TYR A 53 -5.53 -10.93 -3.96
CA TYR A 53 -4.30 -11.39 -4.60
C TYR A 53 -4.55 -12.22 -5.88
N ARG A 54 -5.72 -12.89 -5.99
CA ARG A 54 -6.08 -13.64 -7.20
C ARG A 54 -6.38 -12.73 -8.38
N ALA A 55 -6.82 -11.50 -8.13
CA ALA A 55 -7.13 -10.51 -9.14
C ALA A 55 -5.89 -9.66 -9.51
N ILE A 56 -4.99 -9.41 -8.55
CA ILE A 56 -3.79 -8.62 -8.80
C ILE A 56 -2.78 -9.44 -9.64
N ARG A 57 -2.22 -8.79 -10.66
CA ARG A 57 -1.22 -9.34 -11.58
C ARG A 57 -0.07 -8.36 -11.68
N THR A 58 1.15 -8.84 -11.48
CA THR A 58 2.39 -8.04 -11.62
C THR A 58 2.97 -8.12 -13.03
N ALA A 59 2.60 -9.14 -13.80
CA ALA A 59 2.96 -9.33 -15.20
C ALA A 59 1.97 -10.30 -15.88
N PRO A 60 1.99 -10.45 -17.21
CA PRO A 60 1.21 -11.50 -17.87
C PRO A 60 1.51 -12.88 -17.27
N LYS A 61 0.46 -13.54 -16.74
CA LYS A 61 0.52 -14.84 -16.04
C LYS A 61 1.20 -14.86 -14.66
N THR A 62 1.74 -13.74 -14.16
CA THR A 62 2.30 -13.67 -12.80
C THR A 62 1.26 -13.14 -11.83
N ARG A 63 0.91 -13.94 -10.83
CA ARG A 63 0.01 -13.53 -9.75
C ARG A 63 0.81 -12.82 -8.68
N PHE A 64 0.20 -11.80 -8.09
CA PHE A 64 0.72 -11.22 -6.86
C PHE A 64 0.48 -12.18 -5.70
N THR A 65 1.46 -12.30 -4.81
CA THR A 65 1.48 -13.23 -3.68
C THR A 65 1.57 -12.49 -2.36
N ILE A 66 1.46 -13.21 -1.25
CA ILE A 66 1.69 -12.63 0.07
C ILE A 66 3.13 -12.17 0.25
N ASP A 67 4.10 -12.90 -0.29
CA ASP A 67 5.49 -12.51 -0.16
C ASP A 67 5.77 -11.23 -0.94
N ASP A 68 5.16 -11.06 -2.12
CA ASP A 68 5.20 -9.79 -2.87
C ASP A 68 4.57 -8.64 -2.05
N MET A 69 3.46 -8.91 -1.33
CA MET A 69 2.85 -7.91 -0.44
C MET A 69 3.79 -7.50 0.69
N LEU A 70 4.43 -8.46 1.35
CA LEU A 70 5.33 -8.16 2.48
C LEU A 70 6.58 -7.42 2.03
N GLU A 71 7.08 -7.73 0.84
CA GLU A 71 8.13 -6.95 0.19
C GLU A 71 7.65 -5.51 -0.07
N GLN A 72 6.49 -5.36 -0.72
CA GLN A 72 5.93 -4.04 -1.02
C GLN A 72 5.60 -3.24 0.25
N HIS A 73 5.11 -3.89 1.32
CA HIS A 73 4.92 -3.29 2.63
C HIS A 73 6.22 -2.64 3.12
N THR A 74 7.32 -3.38 3.05
CA THR A 74 8.62 -2.93 3.54
C THR A 74 9.13 -1.73 2.73
N GLN A 75 9.01 -1.81 1.40
CA GLN A 75 9.43 -0.75 0.49
C GLN A 75 8.59 0.53 0.68
N ASP A 76 7.25 0.41 0.66
CA ASP A 76 6.34 1.54 0.76
C ASP A 76 6.42 2.21 2.14
N LYS A 77 6.55 1.43 3.22
CA LYS A 77 6.74 1.96 4.57
C LYS A 77 8.05 2.75 4.69
N ALA A 78 9.13 2.24 4.12
CA ALA A 78 10.40 2.97 4.09
C ALA A 78 10.28 4.27 3.27
N ALA A 79 9.57 4.24 2.14
CA ALA A 79 9.31 5.43 1.33
C ALA A 79 8.53 6.50 2.12
N ILE A 80 7.47 6.11 2.84
CA ILE A 80 6.68 7.02 3.70
C ILE A 80 7.55 7.70 4.75
N ILE A 81 8.41 6.95 5.45
CA ILE A 81 9.27 7.50 6.51
C ILE A 81 10.33 8.45 5.92
N ASN A 82 10.82 8.16 4.72
CA ASN A 82 11.85 8.95 4.06
C ASN A 82 11.31 10.13 3.23
N LEU A 83 9.99 10.22 3.04
CA LEU A 83 9.35 11.41 2.48
C LEU A 83 9.52 12.55 3.49
N ARG A 84 10.60 13.32 3.29
CA ARG A 84 10.84 14.59 3.98
C ARG A 84 10.18 15.74 3.24
#